data_AF-A0A7Y4WZ94-F1
#
_entry.id   AF-A0A7Y4WZ94-F1
#
_cell.length_a   1.000
_cell.length_b   1.000
_cell.length_c   1.000
_cell.angle_alpha   90.00
_cell.angle_beta   90.00
_cell.angle_gamma   90.00
#
_symmetry.space_group_name_H-M   'P 1'
#
loop_
_entity.id
_entity.type
_entity.pdbx_description
1 polymer ?
#
loop_
_entity_poly.entity_id
_entity_poly.type
_entity_poly.pdbx_seq_one_letter_code
_entity_poly.pdbx_strand_id
1 'polypeptide(L)'
;MHRTVKYRLLFHSKRPMTVKDALIALCFLGSIFLAALGGWNYMKGRILVHEEKVKIEKLQTNRQPFLDAEEELRKLGKEKTNALIMFAAGFTGFFLVISYVNRRKRNKLIHSTHKTNQP
;
A
#
# COMPACT_ATOMS: atom_id res chain seq x y z
N MET A 1 43.42 16.22 -9.74
CA MET A 1 42.83 16.70 -8.46
C MET A 1 41.60 15.84 -8.16
N HIS A 2 41.78 14.74 -7.42
CA HIS A 2 40.72 13.76 -7.16
C HIS A 2 39.76 14.25 -6.07
N ARG A 3 38.50 14.54 -6.44
CA ARG A 3 37.40 14.73 -5.48
C ARG A 3 36.99 13.37 -4.93
N THR A 4 37.41 13.06 -3.72
CA THR A 4 36.89 11.90 -2.96
C THR A 4 35.48 12.22 -2.48
N VAL A 5 34.49 11.58 -3.13
CA VAL A 5 33.10 11.55 -2.68
C VAL A 5 33.06 10.78 -1.36
N LYS A 6 33.05 11.50 -0.24
CA LYS A 6 32.80 10.90 1.08
C LYS A 6 31.33 10.47 1.15
N TYR A 7 31.08 9.21 0.82
CA TYR A 7 29.86 8.53 1.25
C TYR A 7 29.88 8.48 2.77
N ARG A 8 29.27 9.47 3.43
CA ARG A 8 28.87 9.33 4.82
C ARG A 8 27.79 8.26 4.85
N LEU A 9 28.24 7.01 4.96
CA LEU A 9 27.52 5.92 5.59
C LEU A 9 26.83 6.53 6.81
N LEU A 10 25.51 6.69 6.69
CA LEU A 10 24.63 7.06 7.78
C LEU A 10 24.81 5.97 8.83
N PHE A 11 25.73 6.21 9.74
CA PHE A 11 25.89 5.47 10.97
C PHE A 11 24.50 5.38 11.59
N HIS A 12 23.96 4.16 11.54
CA HIS A 12 22.80 3.74 12.29
C HIS A 12 23.13 3.98 13.77
N SER A 13 22.79 5.17 14.25
CA SER A 13 22.64 5.42 15.68
C SER A 13 21.56 4.43 16.12
N LYS A 14 21.98 3.35 16.79
CA LYS A 14 21.12 2.40 17.49
C LYS A 14 20.44 3.17 18.62
N ARG A 15 19.45 4.00 18.26
CA ARG A 15 18.53 4.57 19.24
C ARG A 15 17.68 3.41 19.74
N PRO A 16 17.49 3.26 21.06
CA PRO A 16 16.59 2.26 21.58
C PRO A 16 15.22 2.46 20.93
N MET A 17 14.71 1.40 20.32
CA MET A 17 13.44 1.41 19.61
C MET A 17 12.36 1.70 20.66
N THR A 18 11.70 2.85 20.56
CA THR A 18 10.62 3.16 21.51
C THR A 18 9.37 2.38 21.11
N VAL A 19 8.49 2.06 22.07
CA VAL A 19 7.20 1.38 21.80
C VAL A 19 6.41 2.09 20.69
N LYS A 20 6.51 3.42 20.62
CA LYS A 20 5.90 4.24 19.55
C LYS A 20 6.49 3.93 18.16
N ASP A 21 7.81 3.70 18.07
CA ASP A 21 8.46 3.35 16.81
C ASP A 21 8.08 1.93 16.35
N ALA A 22 7.89 1.00 17.29
CA ALA A 22 7.40 -0.34 17.00
C ALA A 22 5.94 -0.33 16.47
N LEU A 23 5.06 0.46 17.08
CA LEU A 23 3.68 0.64 16.59
C LEU A 23 3.65 1.26 15.18
N ILE A 24 4.47 2.26 14.92
CA ILE A 24 4.57 2.88 13.58
C ILE A 24 5.08 1.86 12.55
N ALA A 25 6.07 1.05 12.90
CA ALA A 25 6.58 -0.01 12.03
C ALA A 25 5.50 -1.07 11.76
N LEU A 26 4.72 -1.44 12.78
CA LEU A 26 3.59 -2.37 12.63
C LEU A 26 2.51 -1.80 11.71
N CYS A 27 2.13 -0.52 11.88
CA CYS A 27 1.18 0.15 11.00
C CYS A 27 1.69 0.24 9.56
N PHE A 28 3.00 0.48 9.38
CA PHE A 28 3.63 0.50 8.07
C PHE A 28 3.56 -0.86 7.37
N LEU A 29 3.94 -1.92 8.08
CA LEU A 29 3.88 -3.30 7.58
C LEU A 29 2.43 -3.70 7.25
N GLY A 30 1.47 -3.40 8.13
CA GLY A 30 0.06 -3.66 7.88
C GLY A 30 -0.48 -2.91 6.65
N SER A 31 -0.06 -1.66 6.46
CA SER A 31 -0.44 -0.85 5.29
C SER A 31 0.10 -1.43 3.99
N ILE A 32 1.36 -1.88 3.98
CA ILE A 32 1.97 -2.56 2.83
C ILE A 32 1.25 -3.86 2.53
N PHE A 33 0.93 -4.65 3.55
CA PHE A 33 0.24 -5.92 3.39
C PHE A 33 -1.16 -5.76 2.80
N LEU A 34 -1.92 -4.77 3.29
CA LEU A 34 -3.22 -4.38 2.74
C LEU A 34 -3.12 -3.94 1.28
N ALA A 35 -2.12 -3.14 0.93
CA ALA A 35 -1.88 -2.71 -0.44
C ALA A 35 -1.51 -3.89 -1.35
N ALA A 36 -0.58 -4.75 -0.92
CA ALA A 36 -0.15 -5.90 -1.72
C ALA A 36 -1.30 -6.89 -1.96
N LEU A 37 -2.02 -7.29 -0.91
CA LEU A 37 -3.15 -8.20 -1.03
C LEU A 37 -4.32 -7.60 -1.80
N GLY A 38 -4.68 -6.34 -1.52
CA GLY A 38 -5.74 -5.64 -2.24
C GLY A 38 -5.43 -5.50 -3.73
N GLY A 39 -4.21 -5.11 -4.06
CA GLY A 39 -3.76 -4.99 -5.45
C GLY A 39 -3.71 -6.34 -6.17
N TRP A 40 -3.20 -7.38 -5.51
CA TRP A 40 -3.16 -8.73 -6.05
C TRP A 40 -4.56 -9.28 -6.33
N ASN A 41 -5.47 -9.19 -5.35
CA ASN A 41 -6.84 -9.65 -5.49
C ASN A 41 -7.62 -8.86 -6.54
N TYR A 42 -7.38 -7.55 -6.64
CA TYR A 42 -7.97 -6.73 -7.70
C TYR A 42 -7.52 -7.19 -9.09
N MET A 43 -6.22 -7.46 -9.26
CA MET A 43 -5.66 -7.88 -10.54
C MET A 43 -6.14 -9.29 -10.93
N LYS A 44 -6.17 -10.22 -9.97
CA LYS A 44 -6.74 -11.57 -10.17
C LYS A 44 -8.23 -11.49 -10.54
N GLY A 45 -9.01 -10.67 -9.84
CA GLY A 45 -10.44 -10.47 -10.12
C GLY A 45 -10.68 -9.85 -11.50
N ARG A 46 -9.80 -8.96 -11.98
CA ARG A 46 -9.86 -8.41 -13.35
C ARG A 46 -9.69 -9.49 -14.41
N ILE A 47 -8.75 -10.42 -14.21
CA ILE A 47 -8.48 -11.53 -15.14
C ILE A 47 -9.67 -12.48 -15.15
N LEU A 48 -10.13 -12.93 -13.98
CA LEU A 48 -11.27 -13.85 -13.84
C LEU A 48 -12.55 -13.31 -14.47
N VAL A 49 -12.89 -12.05 -14.20
CA VAL A 49 -14.06 -11.39 -14.82
C VAL A 49 -13.94 -11.33 -16.34
N HIS A 50 -12.73 -11.17 -16.88
CA HIS A 50 -12.52 -11.16 -18.32
C HIS A 50 -12.70 -12.55 -18.92
N GLU A 51 -12.14 -13.58 -18.29
CA GLU A 51 -12.32 -14.98 -18.69
C GLU A 51 -13.78 -15.43 -18.65
N GLU A 52 -14.52 -15.06 -17.59
CA GLU A 52 -15.95 -15.38 -17.48
C GLU A 52 -16.79 -14.66 -18.53
N LYS A 53 -16.51 -13.37 -18.79
CA LYS A 53 -17.20 -12.65 -19.87
C LYS A 53 -16.98 -13.32 -21.23
N VAL A 54 -15.77 -13.78 -21.52
CA VAL A 54 -15.46 -14.51 -22.76
C VAL A 54 -16.18 -15.87 -22.81
N LYS A 55 -16.31 -16.58 -21.68
CA LYS A 55 -17.09 -17.82 -21.61
C LYS A 55 -18.59 -17.57 -21.85
N ILE A 56 -19.15 -16.54 -21.23
CA ILE A 56 -20.54 -16.11 -21.40
C ILE A 56 -20.82 -15.78 -22.88
N GLU A 57 -19.94 -15.03 -23.54
CA GLU A 57 -20.09 -14.69 -24.95
C GLU A 57 -20.13 -15.93 -25.86
N LYS A 58 -19.28 -16.94 -25.57
CA LYS A 58 -19.30 -18.23 -26.28
C LYS A 58 -20.55 -19.08 -25.99
N LEU A 59 -21.07 -19.02 -24.77
CA LEU A 59 -22.29 -19.73 -24.38
C LEU A 59 -23.55 -19.09 -24.99
N GLN A 60 -23.53 -17.79 -25.28
CA GLN A 60 -24.67 -17.08 -25.90
C GLN A 60 -24.87 -17.58 -27.31
N THR A 61 -23.77 -17.90 -28.00
CA THR A 61 -23.77 -18.54 -29.32
C THR A 61 -24.41 -19.94 -29.29
N ASN A 62 -24.36 -20.63 -28.14
CA ASN A 62 -24.84 -22.01 -27.98
C ASN A 62 -26.21 -22.15 -27.27
N ARG A 63 -26.93 -21.05 -26.99
CA ARG A 63 -28.29 -21.04 -26.36
C ARG A 63 -28.41 -21.83 -25.04
N GLN A 64 -27.38 -21.83 -24.19
CA GLN A 64 -27.46 -22.42 -22.84
C GLN A 64 -27.93 -21.41 -21.77
N PRO A 65 -28.49 -21.85 -20.63
CA PRO A 65 -29.07 -20.95 -19.62
C PRO A 65 -28.00 -20.06 -18.94
N PHE A 66 -28.31 -18.76 -18.83
CA PHE A 66 -27.37 -17.67 -18.49
C PHE A 66 -27.37 -17.20 -17.03
N LEU A 67 -28.34 -17.62 -16.24
CA LEU A 67 -28.66 -17.00 -14.96
C LEU A 67 -27.55 -17.17 -13.89
N ASP A 68 -26.88 -18.32 -13.85
CA ASP A 68 -25.81 -18.56 -12.87
C ASP A 68 -24.56 -17.70 -13.13
N ALA A 69 -24.20 -17.51 -14.40
CA ALA A 69 -22.98 -16.79 -14.78
C ALA A 69 -23.09 -15.27 -14.51
N GLU A 70 -24.29 -14.70 -14.59
CA GLU A 70 -24.52 -13.29 -14.29
C GLU A 70 -24.44 -13.02 -12.77
N GLU A 71 -24.88 -13.97 -11.95
CA GLU A 71 -24.75 -13.90 -10.50
C GLU A 71 -23.29 -14.04 -10.04
N GLU A 72 -22.51 -14.93 -10.67
CA GLU A 72 -21.06 -15.07 -10.43
C GLU A 72 -20.29 -13.79 -10.79
N LEU A 73 -20.57 -13.20 -11.96
CA LEU A 73 -19.98 -11.92 -12.34
C LEU A 73 -20.29 -10.80 -11.34
N ARG A 74 -21.50 -10.79 -10.78
CA ARG A 74 -21.92 -9.79 -9.78
C ARG A 74 -21.20 -9.99 -8.44
N LYS A 75 -20.95 -11.23 -8.02
CA LYS A 75 -20.13 -11.56 -6.84
C LYS A 75 -18.66 -11.15 -7.05
N LEU A 76 -18.07 -11.52 -8.18
CA LEU A 76 -16.71 -11.11 -8.56
C LEU A 76 -16.56 -9.58 -8.63
N GLY A 77 -17.58 -8.88 -9.10
CA GLY A 77 -17.62 -7.41 -9.12
C GLY A 77 -17.53 -6.78 -7.72
N LYS A 78 -18.22 -7.36 -6.73
CA LYS A 78 -18.15 -6.91 -5.32
C LYS A 78 -16.78 -7.22 -4.72
N GLU A 79 -16.25 -8.41 -4.93
CA GLU A 79 -14.92 -8.81 -4.44
C GLU A 79 -13.81 -7.92 -5.00
N LYS A 80 -13.88 -7.59 -6.28
CA LYS A 80 -12.96 -6.64 -6.92
C LYS A 80 -13.02 -5.25 -6.26
N THR A 81 -14.23 -4.77 -5.94
CA THR A 81 -14.42 -3.46 -5.31
C THR A 81 -13.87 -3.44 -3.89
N ASN A 82 -14.12 -4.50 -3.10
CA ASN A 82 -13.53 -4.67 -1.78
C ASN A 82 -12.00 -4.72 -1.83
N ALA A 83 -11.44 -5.45 -2.80
CA ALA A 83 -10.00 -5.52 -3.02
C ALA A 83 -9.40 -4.14 -3.36
N LEU A 84 -10.10 -3.34 -4.18
CA LEU A 84 -9.70 -1.96 -4.48
C LEU A 84 -9.74 -1.05 -3.24
N ILE A 85 -10.76 -1.20 -2.39
CA ILE A 85 -10.85 -0.46 -1.12
C ILE A 85 -9.70 -0.84 -0.19
N MET A 86 -9.37 -2.13 -0.06
CA MET A 86 -8.22 -2.59 0.73
C MET A 86 -6.90 -2.03 0.19
N PHE A 87 -6.75 -2.00 -1.15
CA PHE A 87 -5.59 -1.39 -1.80
C PHE A 87 -5.47 0.10 -1.45
N ALA A 88 -6.55 0.87 -1.60
CA ALA A 88 -6.57 2.30 -1.31
C ALA A 88 -6.31 2.59 0.18
N ALA A 89 -6.88 1.80 1.08
CA ALA A 89 -6.63 1.89 2.52
C ALA A 89 -5.16 1.64 2.85
N GLY A 90 -4.55 0.60 2.27
CA GLY A 90 -3.13 0.31 2.41
C GLY A 90 -2.24 1.46 1.90
N PHE A 91 -2.53 2.01 0.73
CA PHE A 91 -1.79 3.14 0.15
C PHE A 91 -1.90 4.41 1.02
N THR A 92 -3.11 4.68 1.53
CA THR A 92 -3.36 5.83 2.41
C THR A 92 -2.60 5.68 3.73
N GLY A 93 -2.63 4.50 4.34
CA GLY A 93 -1.87 4.20 5.56
C GLY A 93 -0.36 4.37 5.38
N PHE A 94 0.17 3.90 4.25
CA PHE A 94 1.57 4.09 3.87
C PHE A 94 1.96 5.58 3.76
N PHE A 95 1.13 6.38 3.08
CA PHE A 95 1.37 7.80 2.92
C PHE A 95 1.32 8.57 4.26
N LEU A 96 0.39 8.21 5.14
CA LEU A 96 0.28 8.79 6.49
C LEU A 96 1.52 8.49 7.33
N VAL A 97 2.03 7.25 7.31
CA VAL A 97 3.24 6.88 8.04
C VAL A 97 4.46 7.64 7.53
N ILE A 98 4.66 7.72 6.21
CA ILE A 98 5.78 8.48 5.63
C ILE A 98 5.68 9.97 5.98
N SER A 99 4.48 10.54 5.85
CA SER A 99 4.22 11.94 6.18
C SER A 99 4.51 12.23 7.66
N TYR A 100 4.09 11.33 8.56
CA TYR A 100 4.37 11.43 9.98
C TYR A 100 5.88 11.37 10.28
N VAL A 101 6.60 10.41 9.70
CA VAL A 101 8.06 10.28 9.88
C VAL A 101 8.78 11.52 9.35
N ASN A 102 8.39 12.03 8.19
CA ASN A 102 8.97 13.25 7.61
C ASN A 102 8.71 14.48 8.48
N ARG A 103 7.48 14.65 8.99
CA ARG A 103 7.13 15.74 9.91
C ARG A 103 7.93 15.66 11.22
N ARG A 104 8.09 14.45 11.79
CA ARG A 104 8.90 14.23 13.00
C ARG A 104 10.38 14.54 12.79
N LYS A 105 10.94 14.21 11.61
CA LYS A 105 12.32 14.56 11.25
C LYS A 105 12.51 16.08 11.14
N ARG A 106 11.61 16.79 10.44
CA ARG A 106 11.66 18.26 10.32
C ARG A 106 11.57 18.95 11.68
N ASN A 107 10.64 18.54 12.54
CA ASN A 107 10.48 19.15 13.86
C ASN A 107 11.70 18.94 14.77
N LYS A 108 12.37 17.78 14.71
CA LYS A 108 13.63 17.56 15.44
C LYS A 108 14.76 18.48 14.96
N LEU A 109 14.83 18.74 13.64
CA LEU A 109 15.83 19.64 13.07
C LEU A 109 15.61 21.07 13.57
N ILE A 110 14.37 21.58 13.48
CA ILE A 110 13.99 22.92 13.92
C ILE A 110 14.26 23.11 15.43
N HIS A 111 13.92 22.12 16.24
CA HIS A 111 14.11 22.20 17.69
C HIS A 111 15.59 22.18 18.09
N SER A 112 16.46 21.52 17.31
CA SER A 112 17.91 21.53 17.55
C SER A 112 18.54 22.89 17.22
N THR A 113 18.12 23.55 16.15
CA THR A 113 18.56 24.92 15.80
C THR A 113 18.13 25.96 16.84
N HIS A 114 16.97 25.78 17.48
CA HIS A 114 16.48 26.72 18.48
C HIS A 114 17.23 26.63 19.82
N LYS A 115 17.80 25.46 20.16
CA LYS A 115 18.62 25.28 21.38
C LYS A 115 20.04 25.83 21.24
N THR A 116 20.60 25.84 20.04
CA THR A 116 21.94 26.40 19.76
C THR A 116 21.96 27.92 19.72
N ASN A 117 20.80 28.58 19.63
CA ASN A 117 20.67 30.04 19.53
C ASN A 117 20.10 30.68 20.81
N GLN A 118 19.96 29.93 21.90
CA GLN A 118 19.67 30.51 23.21
C GLN A 118 21.02 30.86 23.88
N PRO A 119 21.28 32.14 24.21
CA PRO A 119 22.50 32.58 24.90
C PRO A 119 22.59 32.01 26.32
#